data_AF-A0A1L5KI77-F1
#
_entry.id   AF-A0A1L5KI77-F1
#
_cell.length_a   1.000
_cell.length_b   1.000
_cell.length_c   1.000
_cell.angle_alpha   90.00
_cell.angle_beta   90.00
_cell.angle_gamma   90.00
#
_symmetry.space_group_name_H-M   'P 1'
#
loop_
_entity.id
_entity.type
_entity.pdbx_description
1 polymer ?
#
loop_
_entity_poly.entity_id
_entity_poly.type
_entity_poly.pdbx_seq_one_letter_code
_entity_poly.pdbx_strand_id
1 'polypeptide(L)'
;AWVLINENLVDQPFLDKYCIGYDEKTLPADAPANGHYKAYILGQGDDATAKTPQWASRITGIPADRIIKLAREIGMTKPAYICQGWGPQRQANGELSARAIAMLPILTGNVGINGGNSGARESTYTITIERLPVLENPVKTAISCFSWTDAIARGPEMTATRDGVRGKEKLAVPIKFLWNYAGNTIINQHSDINKTHDILQDESKCEMVVVIENFMTSSAKYADILLPDLMTVEQEDIIPNDYAGNMGYLIFIQPATTAKFERKPIYWILSEVAKRLGDDVHQRFTEGRTQEQWLQYLYAKMVAKDPALPGYDELKKMGIYKRKDPNGHFVAYRDFRRDPEANPLKTPSGKIEIYSSRLADIAARWQLEKDEVINPLPVYASTFEGWDDPLRSQFPLQMFGFH
;
A
#
# COMPACT_ATOMS: atom_id res chain seq x y z
N ALA A 1 21.63 -8.73 8.53
CA ALA A 1 21.27 -9.95 9.27
C ALA A 1 22.47 -10.85 9.58
N TRP A 2 23.21 -11.35 8.57
CA TRP A 2 24.31 -12.30 8.79
C TRP A 2 25.33 -11.87 9.86
N VAL A 3 25.80 -10.62 9.80
CA VAL A 3 26.74 -10.06 10.80
C VAL A 3 26.11 -10.00 12.19
N LEU A 4 24.86 -9.54 12.30
CA LEU A 4 24.13 -9.49 13.57
C LEU A 4 24.04 -10.88 14.22
N ILE A 5 23.78 -11.91 13.42
CA ILE A 5 23.65 -13.29 13.92
C ILE A 5 25.00 -13.85 14.35
N ASN A 6 26.04 -13.75 13.51
CA ASN A 6 27.35 -14.33 13.80
C ASN A 6 28.11 -13.61 14.91
N GLU A 7 27.89 -12.31 15.08
CA GLU A 7 28.49 -11.52 16.17
C GLU A 7 27.59 -11.47 17.42
N ASN A 8 26.49 -12.23 17.45
CA ASN A 8 25.57 -12.30 18.57
C ASN A 8 25.01 -10.93 19.00
N LEU A 9 24.69 -10.08 18.03
CA LEU A 9 24.11 -8.74 18.21
C LEU A 9 22.57 -8.72 18.05
N VAL A 10 21.94 -9.89 18.01
CA VAL A 10 20.48 -10.03 17.99
C VAL A 10 19.91 -9.99 19.42
N ASP A 11 18.67 -9.55 19.58
CA ASP A 11 17.91 -9.65 20.83
C ASP A 11 17.20 -11.02 20.89
N GLN A 12 17.93 -12.05 21.29
CA GLN A 12 17.39 -13.42 21.39
C GLN A 12 16.18 -13.50 22.33
N PRO A 13 16.16 -12.88 23.53
CA PRO A 13 14.94 -12.87 24.37
C PRO A 13 13.73 -12.25 23.68
N PHE A 14 13.91 -11.19 22.88
CA PHE A 14 12.84 -10.65 22.04
C PHE A 14 12.34 -11.70 21.03
N LEU A 15 13.26 -12.32 20.30
CA LEU A 15 12.92 -13.27 19.24
C LEU A 15 12.17 -14.49 19.81
N ASP A 16 12.63 -15.07 20.92
CA ASP A 16 12.02 -16.23 21.57
C ASP A 16 10.59 -15.93 22.06
N LYS A 17 10.38 -14.75 22.65
CA LYS A 17 9.10 -14.40 23.28
C LYS A 17 8.08 -13.89 22.26
N TYR A 18 8.48 -13.03 21.33
CA TYR A 18 7.56 -12.22 20.52
C TYR A 18 7.46 -12.65 19.05
N CYS A 19 8.29 -13.61 18.59
CA CYS A 19 8.33 -14.03 17.20
C CYS A 19 8.09 -15.53 17.02
N ILE A 20 7.76 -15.93 15.79
CA ILE A 20 7.83 -17.31 15.31
C ILE A 20 8.68 -17.39 14.04
N GLY A 21 9.45 -18.47 13.88
CA GLY A 21 10.24 -18.75 12.68
C GLY A 21 11.62 -18.12 12.61
N TYR A 22 12.19 -17.63 13.72
CA TYR A 22 13.56 -17.12 13.72
C TYR A 22 14.59 -18.25 13.70
N ASP A 23 14.43 -19.20 14.63
CA ASP A 23 15.26 -20.38 14.83
C ASP A 23 14.40 -21.63 15.06
N GLU A 24 15.03 -22.80 15.18
CA GLU A 24 14.33 -24.07 15.37
C GLU A 24 13.41 -24.08 16.61
N LYS A 25 13.73 -23.31 17.65
CA LYS A 25 12.90 -23.23 18.88
C LYS A 25 11.56 -22.54 18.63
N THR A 26 11.55 -21.59 17.71
CA THR A 26 10.39 -20.72 17.43
C THR A 26 9.72 -21.09 16.10
N LEU A 27 10.26 -22.07 15.37
CA LEU A 27 9.75 -22.53 14.09
C LEU A 27 8.41 -23.27 14.28
N PRO A 28 7.36 -22.94 13.48
CA PRO A 28 6.12 -23.70 13.50
C PRO A 28 6.33 -25.19 13.17
N ALA A 29 5.55 -26.06 13.80
CA ALA A 29 5.70 -27.52 13.67
C ALA A 29 5.41 -28.07 12.26
N ASP A 30 4.69 -27.31 11.44
CA ASP A 30 4.39 -27.60 10.04
C ASP A 30 5.50 -27.14 9.07
N ALA A 31 6.50 -26.41 9.55
CA ALA A 31 7.64 -25.99 8.74
C ALA A 31 8.72 -27.07 8.67
N PRO A 32 9.47 -27.16 7.55
CA PRO A 32 10.58 -28.11 7.43
C PRO A 32 11.71 -27.76 8.40
N ALA A 33 12.45 -28.76 8.88
CA ALA A 33 13.66 -28.55 9.68
C ALA A 33 14.63 -27.59 8.96
N ASN A 34 15.28 -26.68 9.71
CA ASN A 34 16.07 -25.58 9.15
C ASN A 34 15.29 -24.59 8.23
N GLY A 35 13.95 -24.67 8.19
CA GLY A 35 13.10 -23.74 7.46
C GLY A 35 12.99 -22.34 8.07
N HIS A 36 13.73 -22.08 9.15
CA HIS A 36 13.71 -20.82 9.90
C HIS A 36 14.70 -19.78 9.35
N TYR A 37 14.49 -18.51 9.68
CA TYR A 37 15.26 -17.39 9.13
C TYR A 37 16.77 -17.49 9.39
N LYS A 38 17.17 -17.88 10.60
CA LYS A 38 18.59 -18.01 10.96
C LYS A 38 19.34 -19.03 10.09
N ALA A 39 18.76 -20.19 9.81
CA ALA A 39 19.37 -21.21 8.96
C ALA A 39 19.51 -20.71 7.53
N TYR A 40 18.46 -20.08 6.98
CA TYR A 40 18.50 -19.44 5.66
C TYR A 40 19.63 -18.38 5.55
N ILE A 41 19.79 -17.51 6.56
CA ILE A 41 20.85 -16.50 6.56
C ILE A 41 22.24 -17.13 6.64
N LEU A 42 22.41 -18.17 7.46
CA LEU A 42 23.70 -18.85 7.65
C LEU A 42 24.05 -19.84 6.53
N GLY A 43 23.16 -20.07 5.55
CA GLY A 43 23.39 -21.00 4.45
C GLY A 43 23.15 -22.46 4.83
N GLN A 44 22.32 -22.70 5.83
CA GLN A 44 21.92 -24.03 6.33
C GLN A 44 20.50 -24.42 5.88
N GLY A 45 19.81 -23.53 5.17
CA GLY A 45 18.53 -23.81 4.51
C GLY A 45 18.72 -24.33 3.08
N ASP A 46 17.61 -24.43 2.35
CA ASP A 46 17.53 -25.11 1.04
C ASP A 46 18.47 -24.54 -0.04
N ASP A 47 18.79 -23.24 0.01
CA ASP A 47 19.68 -22.61 -0.97
C ASP A 47 21.18 -22.81 -0.69
N ALA A 48 21.52 -23.43 0.46
CA ALA A 48 22.87 -23.72 0.92
C ALA A 48 23.86 -22.55 0.81
N THR A 49 23.37 -21.30 0.82
CA THR A 49 24.18 -20.12 0.51
C THR A 49 24.22 -19.19 1.70
N ALA A 50 25.38 -19.06 2.35
CA ALA A 50 25.53 -18.11 3.45
C ALA A 50 25.42 -16.66 2.93
N LYS A 51 24.54 -15.85 3.52
CA LYS A 51 24.28 -14.45 3.13
C LYS A 51 25.34 -13.49 3.69
N THR A 52 26.61 -13.84 3.46
CA THR A 52 27.79 -13.13 3.96
C THR A 52 27.87 -11.69 3.44
N PRO A 53 28.64 -10.80 4.10
CA PRO A 53 28.95 -9.48 3.56
C PRO A 53 29.57 -9.52 2.15
N GLN A 54 30.43 -10.51 1.86
CA GLN A 54 31.05 -10.69 0.54
C GLN A 54 30.02 -11.09 -0.52
N TRP A 55 29.09 -11.98 -0.17
CA TRP A 55 27.97 -12.35 -1.04
C TRP A 55 27.12 -11.12 -1.38
N ALA A 56 26.72 -10.34 -0.37
CA ALA A 56 25.92 -9.13 -0.57
C ALA A 56 26.67 -8.05 -1.35
N SER A 57 27.98 -7.93 -1.14
CA SER A 57 28.85 -6.97 -1.84
C SER A 57 28.90 -7.23 -3.34
N ARG A 58 28.97 -8.51 -3.76
CA ARG A 58 28.93 -8.89 -5.17
C ARG A 58 27.63 -8.48 -5.87
N ILE A 59 26.50 -8.61 -5.17
CA ILE A 59 25.16 -8.31 -5.71
C ILE A 59 24.91 -6.80 -5.76
N THR A 60 25.17 -6.12 -4.65
CA THR A 60 24.78 -4.70 -4.46
C THR A 60 25.84 -3.71 -4.94
N GLY A 61 27.09 -4.16 -5.12
CA GLY A 61 28.24 -3.29 -5.34
C GLY A 61 28.70 -2.52 -4.09
N ILE A 62 28.05 -2.70 -2.93
CA ILE A 62 28.43 -2.04 -1.68
C ILE A 62 29.64 -2.77 -1.08
N PRO A 63 30.72 -2.07 -0.69
CA PRO A 63 31.87 -2.70 -0.04
C PRO A 63 31.50 -3.50 1.22
N ALA A 64 32.06 -4.70 1.36
CA ALA A 64 31.73 -5.62 2.46
C ALA A 64 32.02 -5.03 3.86
N ASP A 65 33.08 -4.23 3.99
CA ASP A 65 33.43 -3.52 5.22
C ASP A 65 32.35 -2.51 5.64
N ARG A 66 31.75 -1.81 4.66
CA ARG A 66 30.63 -0.88 4.91
C ARG A 66 29.38 -1.63 5.38
N ILE A 67 29.08 -2.78 4.79
CA ILE A 67 27.96 -3.64 5.21
C ILE A 67 28.17 -4.11 6.66
N ILE A 68 29.39 -4.56 7.01
CA ILE A 68 29.74 -4.99 8.37
C ILE A 68 29.62 -3.83 9.36
N LYS A 69 30.18 -2.66 9.02
CA LYS A 69 30.11 -1.47 9.86
C LYS A 69 28.66 -1.07 10.16
N LEU A 70 27.82 -0.95 9.14
CA LEU A 70 26.41 -0.60 9.32
C LEU A 70 25.66 -1.64 10.17
N ALA A 71 25.91 -2.93 9.94
CA ALA A 71 25.28 -3.98 10.74
C ALA A 71 25.66 -3.87 12.23
N ARG A 72 26.93 -3.60 12.54
CA ARG A 72 27.39 -3.38 13.92
C ARG A 72 26.77 -2.13 14.53
N GLU A 73 26.72 -1.02 13.80
CA GLU A 73 26.06 0.22 14.24
C GLU A 73 24.59 -0.03 14.59
N ILE A 74 23.86 -0.76 13.74
CA ILE A 74 22.47 -1.16 14.00
C ILE A 74 22.37 -2.05 15.25
N GLY A 75 23.22 -3.08 15.38
CA GLY A 75 23.17 -4.05 16.48
C GLY A 75 23.56 -3.48 17.84
N MET A 76 24.44 -2.48 17.86
CA MET A 76 24.93 -1.84 19.10
C MET A 76 24.12 -0.61 19.52
N THR A 77 23.32 -0.03 18.63
CA THR A 77 22.48 1.14 18.93
C THR A 77 21.15 0.71 19.55
N LYS A 78 20.84 1.21 20.75
CA LYS A 78 19.55 0.95 21.42
C LYS A 78 18.99 2.25 22.03
N PRO A 79 17.81 2.75 21.58
CA PRO A 79 16.99 2.22 20.50
C PRO A 79 17.54 2.59 19.11
N ALA A 80 17.28 1.76 18.10
CA ALA A 80 17.53 2.09 16.70
C ALA A 80 16.21 2.24 15.92
N TYR A 81 16.01 3.40 15.29
CA TYR A 81 14.86 3.67 14.43
C TYR A 81 15.18 3.27 12.99
N ILE A 82 14.50 2.22 12.51
CA ILE A 82 14.68 1.70 11.15
C ILE A 82 13.31 1.71 10.47
N CYS A 83 13.22 2.42 9.36
CA CYS A 83 11.98 2.71 8.64
C CYS A 83 12.22 2.56 7.15
N GLN A 84 11.29 1.91 6.44
CA GLN A 84 11.21 2.04 4.98
C GLN A 84 10.14 3.06 4.57
N GLY A 85 10.42 3.80 3.50
CA GLY A 85 9.37 4.47 2.73
C GLY A 85 8.54 3.47 1.90
N TRP A 86 7.73 3.97 0.97
CA TRP A 86 6.89 3.13 0.11
C TRP A 86 7.51 2.76 -1.24
N GLY A 87 8.76 3.18 -1.48
CA GLY A 87 9.52 2.88 -2.69
C GLY A 87 9.99 1.43 -2.78
N PRO A 88 10.70 0.87 -1.79
CA PRO A 88 11.35 -0.45 -1.90
C PRO A 88 10.43 -1.62 -2.25
N GLN A 89 9.13 -1.50 -1.99
CA GLN A 89 8.12 -2.52 -2.30
C GLN A 89 7.50 -2.38 -3.70
N ARG A 90 7.79 -1.31 -4.46
CA ARG A 90 7.28 -1.10 -5.84
C ARG A 90 8.27 -1.61 -6.88
N GLN A 91 8.54 -2.90 -6.84
CA GLN A 91 9.37 -3.61 -7.79
C GLN A 91 9.01 -5.10 -7.75
N ALA A 92 9.55 -5.88 -8.69
CA ALA A 92 9.44 -7.33 -8.67
C ALA A 92 9.80 -7.91 -7.29
N ASN A 93 8.95 -8.78 -6.75
CA ASN A 93 9.10 -9.39 -5.42
C ASN A 93 9.34 -8.36 -4.29
N GLY A 94 8.79 -7.15 -4.40
CA GLY A 94 8.99 -6.04 -3.47
C GLY A 94 8.56 -6.34 -2.02
N GLU A 95 7.69 -7.32 -1.82
CA GLU A 95 7.27 -7.84 -0.52
C GLU A 95 8.44 -8.46 0.24
N LEU A 96 9.35 -9.15 -0.47
CA LEU A 96 10.57 -9.72 0.12
C LEU A 96 11.49 -8.60 0.62
N SER A 97 11.65 -7.54 -0.18
CA SER A 97 12.43 -6.35 0.19
C SER A 97 11.86 -5.67 1.44
N ALA A 98 10.54 -5.44 1.46
CA ALA A 98 9.84 -4.85 2.60
C ALA A 98 10.02 -5.66 3.88
N ARG A 99 9.82 -6.98 3.80
CA ARG A 99 9.98 -7.88 4.94
C ARG A 99 11.44 -7.95 5.39
N ALA A 100 12.41 -7.96 4.47
CA ALA A 100 13.83 -7.98 4.79
C ALA A 100 14.30 -6.73 5.54
N ILE A 101 13.78 -5.54 5.20
CA ILE A 101 14.05 -4.31 5.96
C ILE A 101 13.44 -4.39 7.35
N ALA A 102 12.18 -4.84 7.46
CA ALA A 102 11.49 -5.00 8.74
C ALA A 102 12.18 -6.02 9.67
N MET A 103 12.94 -6.98 9.13
CA MET A 103 13.73 -7.90 9.95
C MET A 103 14.77 -7.18 10.81
N LEU A 104 15.31 -6.04 10.39
CA LEU A 104 16.36 -5.35 11.16
C LEU A 104 15.87 -4.92 12.56
N PRO A 105 14.77 -4.14 12.72
CA PRO A 105 14.25 -3.81 14.04
C PRO A 105 13.70 -5.01 14.81
N ILE A 106 13.24 -6.07 14.13
CA ILE A 106 12.81 -7.33 14.76
C ILE A 106 14.01 -8.04 15.40
N LEU A 107 15.09 -8.24 14.63
CA LEU A 107 16.31 -8.91 15.09
C LEU A 107 16.97 -8.19 16.26
N THR A 108 16.88 -6.86 16.33
CA THR A 108 17.50 -6.07 17.40
C THR A 108 16.53 -5.66 18.51
N GLY A 109 15.29 -6.15 18.49
CA GLY A 109 14.30 -5.94 19.54
C GLY A 109 13.75 -4.51 19.68
N ASN A 110 13.78 -3.73 18.60
CA ASN A 110 13.34 -2.32 18.58
C ASN A 110 11.82 -2.15 18.37
N VAL A 111 11.06 -3.22 18.16
CA VAL A 111 9.61 -3.14 17.99
C VAL A 111 8.92 -2.89 19.34
N GLY A 112 8.02 -1.91 19.38
CA GLY A 112 7.19 -1.64 20.57
C GLY A 112 7.87 -0.84 21.68
N ILE A 113 9.04 -0.25 21.44
CA ILE A 113 9.75 0.59 22.41
C ILE A 113 9.85 2.05 21.96
N ASN A 114 10.01 2.98 22.90
CA ASN A 114 10.26 4.39 22.59
C ASN A 114 11.56 4.55 21.79
N GLY A 115 11.54 5.34 20.72
CA GLY A 115 12.68 5.56 19.83
C GLY A 115 12.98 4.40 18.87
N GLY A 116 12.26 3.29 18.96
CA GLY A 116 12.31 2.19 17.99
C GLY A 116 11.26 2.32 16.88
N ASN A 117 11.15 1.29 16.02
CA ASN A 117 10.15 1.19 14.95
C ASN A 117 9.83 -0.29 14.68
N SER A 118 8.68 -0.59 14.09
CA SER A 118 8.32 -1.89 13.52
C SER A 118 8.98 -2.20 12.16
N GLY A 119 9.66 -1.24 11.55
CA GLY A 119 10.14 -1.31 10.17
C GLY A 119 9.18 -0.66 9.16
N ALA A 120 8.00 -0.21 9.61
CA ALA A 120 7.04 0.49 8.78
C ALA A 120 7.27 2.02 8.78
N ARG A 121 6.66 2.69 7.82
CA ARG A 121 6.64 4.16 7.75
C ARG A 121 5.96 4.77 8.97
N GLU A 122 6.39 5.97 9.37
CA GLU A 122 5.72 6.80 10.38
C GLU A 122 4.25 7.07 10.01
N SER A 123 3.42 7.20 11.04
CA SER A 123 2.03 7.66 10.91
C SER A 123 1.94 9.15 11.26
N THR A 124 0.82 9.76 10.89
CA THR A 124 0.44 11.13 11.29
C THR A 124 -0.84 11.09 12.11
N TYR A 125 -1.03 12.08 12.97
CA TYR A 125 -2.33 12.40 13.55
C TYR A 125 -3.15 13.20 12.52
N THR A 126 -4.42 12.85 12.40
CA THR A 126 -5.37 13.49 11.48
C THR A 126 -6.71 13.67 12.19
N ILE A 127 -7.39 14.79 11.94
CA ILE A 127 -8.76 14.99 12.40
C ILE A 127 -9.68 14.20 11.47
N THR A 128 -10.35 13.17 11.99
CA THR A 128 -11.25 12.32 11.21
C THR A 128 -12.42 13.13 10.65
N ILE A 129 -12.64 13.04 9.34
CA ILE A 129 -13.81 13.62 8.67
C ILE A 129 -14.91 12.59 8.46
N GLU A 130 -16.15 13.04 8.50
CA GLU A 130 -17.28 12.27 7.97
C GLU A 130 -17.29 12.37 6.45
N ARG A 131 -17.38 11.22 5.77
CA ARG A 131 -17.40 11.15 4.30
C ARG A 131 -18.82 10.84 3.82
N LEU A 132 -19.08 11.14 2.53
CA LEU A 132 -20.29 10.68 1.86
C LEU A 132 -20.45 9.15 2.07
N PRO A 133 -21.67 8.67 2.38
CA PRO A 133 -21.90 7.24 2.57
C PRO A 133 -21.51 6.47 1.30
N VAL A 134 -20.70 5.43 1.46
CA VAL A 134 -20.37 4.51 0.38
C VAL A 134 -21.30 3.31 0.50
N LEU A 135 -22.04 3.00 -0.56
CA LEU A 135 -22.91 1.82 -0.61
C LEU A 135 -22.08 0.54 -0.55
N GLU A 136 -22.66 -0.53 -0.02
CA GLU A 136 -22.04 -1.84 -0.12
C GLU A 136 -22.01 -2.30 -1.58
N ASN A 137 -20.82 -2.52 -2.13
CA ASN A 137 -20.69 -3.11 -3.46
C ASN A 137 -21.10 -4.60 -3.39
N PRO A 138 -22.16 -5.03 -4.10
CA PRO A 138 -22.57 -6.44 -4.13
C PRO A 138 -21.57 -7.31 -4.91
N VAL A 139 -20.76 -6.72 -5.79
CA VAL A 139 -19.71 -7.43 -6.52
C VAL A 139 -18.51 -7.63 -5.60
N LYS A 140 -18.32 -8.87 -5.15
CA LYS A 140 -17.18 -9.27 -4.31
C LYS A 140 -15.97 -9.76 -5.11
N THR A 141 -16.15 -10.02 -6.40
CA THR A 141 -15.06 -10.40 -7.29
C THR A 141 -14.12 -9.22 -7.50
N ALA A 142 -12.84 -9.42 -7.25
CA ALA A 142 -11.83 -8.36 -7.34
C ALA A 142 -10.54 -8.86 -7.98
N ILE A 143 -9.81 -7.94 -8.60
CA ILE A 143 -8.48 -8.14 -9.15
C ILE A 143 -7.51 -7.14 -8.52
N SER A 144 -6.21 -7.34 -8.75
CA SER A 144 -5.24 -6.28 -8.46
C SER A 144 -5.56 -5.04 -9.29
N CYS A 145 -5.45 -3.85 -8.69
CA CYS A 145 -5.62 -2.60 -9.42
C CYS A 145 -4.61 -2.44 -10.56
N PHE A 146 -3.50 -3.20 -10.53
CA PHE A 146 -2.46 -3.16 -11.55
C PHE A 146 -2.68 -4.20 -12.67
N SER A 147 -3.62 -5.15 -12.52
CA SER A 147 -3.90 -6.18 -13.55
C SER A 147 -5.09 -5.84 -14.45
N TRP A 148 -5.51 -4.57 -14.49
CA TRP A 148 -6.72 -4.17 -15.22
C TRP A 148 -6.56 -4.32 -16.74
N THR A 149 -5.36 -4.06 -17.29
CA THR A 149 -5.05 -4.26 -18.71
C THR A 149 -5.16 -5.73 -19.11
N ASP A 150 -4.68 -6.64 -18.25
CA ASP A 150 -4.84 -8.08 -18.45
C ASP A 150 -6.30 -8.52 -18.33
N ALA A 151 -7.07 -7.93 -17.41
CA ALA A 151 -8.49 -8.22 -17.28
C ALA A 151 -9.31 -7.77 -18.50
N ILE A 152 -8.86 -6.76 -19.24
CA ILE A 152 -9.41 -6.40 -20.55
C ILE A 152 -8.99 -7.44 -21.60
N ALA A 153 -7.69 -7.71 -21.72
CA ALA A 153 -7.14 -8.48 -22.82
C ALA A 153 -7.47 -9.98 -22.74
N ARG A 154 -7.43 -10.56 -21.53
CA ARG A 154 -7.50 -12.01 -21.28
C ARG A 154 -8.31 -12.36 -20.03
N GLY A 155 -9.27 -11.52 -19.65
CA GLY A 155 -10.05 -11.66 -18.41
C GLY A 155 -10.52 -13.10 -18.10
N PRO A 156 -11.21 -13.82 -19.00
CA PRO A 156 -11.69 -15.19 -18.75
C PRO A 156 -10.61 -16.24 -18.43
N GLU A 157 -9.34 -15.93 -18.72
CA GLU A 157 -8.19 -16.76 -18.39
C GLU A 157 -7.63 -16.46 -17.00
N MET A 158 -7.94 -15.29 -16.40
CA MET A 158 -7.39 -14.89 -15.11
C MET A 158 -7.99 -15.71 -13.96
N THR A 159 -7.14 -16.36 -13.16
CA THR A 159 -7.56 -17.26 -12.06
C THR A 159 -7.17 -16.76 -10.67
N ALA A 160 -7.74 -17.37 -9.64
CA ALA A 160 -7.42 -17.07 -8.24
C ALA A 160 -5.97 -17.45 -7.87
N THR A 161 -5.43 -18.51 -8.47
CA THR A 161 -4.12 -19.09 -8.12
C THR A 161 -2.99 -18.65 -9.03
N ARG A 162 -3.28 -18.03 -10.19
CA ARG A 162 -2.28 -17.45 -11.09
C ARG A 162 -2.29 -15.93 -11.06
N ASP A 163 -3.47 -15.32 -11.12
CA ASP A 163 -3.62 -13.87 -11.30
C ASP A 163 -4.14 -13.16 -10.04
N GLY A 164 -4.35 -13.91 -8.94
CA GLY A 164 -4.79 -13.37 -7.67
C GLY A 164 -6.25 -12.87 -7.65
N VAL A 165 -7.10 -13.40 -8.53
CA VAL A 165 -8.55 -13.12 -8.52
C VAL A 165 -9.14 -13.49 -7.16
N ARG A 166 -9.90 -12.58 -6.55
CA ARG A 166 -10.55 -12.79 -5.25
C ARG A 166 -12.05 -12.95 -5.42
N GLY A 167 -12.66 -13.75 -4.54
CA GLY A 167 -14.11 -13.96 -4.48
C GLY A 167 -14.67 -14.93 -5.54
N LYS A 168 -13.84 -15.40 -6.49
CA LYS A 168 -14.14 -16.45 -7.47
C LYS A 168 -12.86 -17.15 -7.89
N GLU A 169 -12.97 -18.38 -8.41
CA GLU A 169 -11.84 -19.15 -8.96
C GLU A 169 -11.23 -18.53 -10.23
N LYS A 170 -12.02 -17.78 -10.99
CA LYS A 170 -11.59 -17.04 -12.18
C LYS A 170 -12.53 -15.89 -12.51
N LEU A 171 -12.07 -14.92 -13.29
CA LEU A 171 -12.96 -13.93 -13.90
C LEU A 171 -13.85 -14.60 -14.95
N ALA A 172 -15.13 -14.21 -14.99
CA ALA A 172 -16.10 -14.79 -15.90
C ALA A 172 -16.12 -14.10 -17.27
N VAL A 173 -15.81 -12.81 -17.30
CA VAL A 173 -15.85 -11.93 -18.48
C VAL A 173 -14.68 -10.96 -18.41
N PRO A 174 -14.19 -10.46 -19.57
CA PRO A 174 -13.23 -9.37 -19.59
C PRO A 174 -13.87 -8.05 -19.12
N ILE A 175 -13.02 -7.10 -18.73
CA ILE A 175 -13.45 -5.70 -18.55
C ILE A 175 -13.70 -5.10 -19.94
N LYS A 176 -14.89 -4.52 -20.13
CA LYS A 176 -15.28 -3.82 -21.38
C LYS A 176 -15.52 -2.31 -21.19
N PHE A 177 -15.66 -1.87 -19.94
CA PHE A 177 -15.97 -0.49 -19.60
C PHE A 177 -14.98 0.00 -18.55
N LEU A 178 -14.34 1.13 -18.82
CA LEU A 178 -13.46 1.83 -17.88
C LEU A 178 -14.09 3.13 -17.42
N TRP A 179 -14.21 3.29 -16.11
CA TRP A 179 -14.59 4.55 -15.46
C TRP A 179 -13.37 5.10 -14.72
N ASN A 180 -12.73 6.15 -15.28
CA ASN A 180 -11.53 6.75 -14.71
C ASN A 180 -11.82 8.16 -14.19
N TYR A 181 -11.76 8.34 -12.87
CA TYR A 181 -11.99 9.62 -12.20
C TYR A 181 -10.70 10.14 -11.56
N ALA A 182 -10.34 11.39 -11.85
CA ALA A 182 -9.21 12.11 -11.26
C ALA A 182 -7.90 11.28 -11.25
N GLY A 183 -7.64 10.58 -12.36
CA GLY A 183 -6.60 9.56 -12.44
C GLY A 183 -5.82 9.62 -13.74
N ASN A 184 -4.49 9.62 -13.64
CA ASN A 184 -3.59 9.42 -14.79
C ASN A 184 -3.05 7.97 -14.83
N THR A 185 -3.84 7.03 -14.31
CA THR A 185 -3.50 5.60 -14.16
C THR A 185 -3.65 4.79 -15.44
N ILE A 186 -4.37 5.29 -16.46
CA ILE A 186 -4.49 4.59 -17.73
C ILE A 186 -3.13 4.50 -18.43
N ILE A 187 -2.31 5.56 -18.41
CA ILE A 187 -0.99 5.57 -19.07
C ILE A 187 0.13 5.89 -18.10
N ASN A 188 0.17 7.11 -17.54
CA ASN A 188 1.39 7.62 -16.89
C ASN A 188 1.71 6.99 -15.52
N GLN A 189 0.75 6.33 -14.87
CA GLN A 189 0.93 5.65 -13.59
C GLN A 189 0.76 4.12 -13.71
N HIS A 190 0.97 3.56 -14.90
CA HIS A 190 0.95 2.12 -15.16
C HIS A 190 2.23 1.67 -15.88
N SER A 191 2.56 0.39 -15.80
CA SER A 191 3.71 -0.18 -16.51
C SER A 191 3.36 -0.46 -17.97
N ASP A 192 4.38 -0.40 -18.83
CA ASP A 192 4.26 -0.70 -20.27
C ASP A 192 3.13 0.09 -20.96
N ILE A 193 3.43 1.37 -21.19
CA ILE A 193 2.50 2.29 -21.84
C ILE A 193 2.15 1.88 -23.27
N ASN A 194 3.04 1.15 -23.96
CA ASN A 194 2.82 0.70 -25.34
C ASN A 194 1.83 -0.46 -25.36
N LYS A 195 2.00 -1.47 -24.51
CA LYS A 195 1.01 -2.53 -24.32
C LYS A 195 -0.36 -1.95 -23.97
N THR A 196 -0.40 -0.98 -23.06
CA THR A 196 -1.66 -0.35 -22.66
C THR A 196 -2.29 0.43 -23.80
N HIS A 197 -1.50 1.18 -24.56
CA HIS A 197 -1.96 1.85 -25.78
C HIS A 197 -2.58 0.86 -26.76
N ASP A 198 -1.87 -0.21 -27.11
CA ASP A 198 -2.32 -1.22 -28.08
C ASP A 198 -3.62 -1.90 -27.64
N ILE A 199 -3.79 -2.17 -26.34
CA ILE A 199 -5.04 -2.73 -25.79
C ILE A 199 -6.20 -1.76 -25.96
N LEU A 200 -5.98 -0.46 -25.72
CA LEU A 200 -7.02 0.56 -25.77
C LEU A 200 -7.33 1.06 -27.18
N GLN A 201 -6.43 0.86 -28.16
CA GLN A 201 -6.72 1.11 -29.57
C GLN A 201 -7.59 0.02 -30.21
N ASP A 202 -7.74 -1.12 -29.54
CA ASP A 202 -8.58 -2.22 -30.00
C ASP A 202 -9.97 -2.13 -29.37
N GLU A 203 -10.92 -1.52 -30.10
CA GLU A 203 -12.32 -1.34 -29.65
C GLU A 203 -13.03 -2.68 -29.37
N SER A 204 -12.54 -3.80 -29.92
CA SER A 204 -13.08 -5.12 -29.58
C SER A 204 -12.70 -5.58 -28.17
N LYS A 205 -11.67 -4.97 -27.56
CA LYS A 205 -11.18 -5.29 -26.22
C LYS A 205 -11.83 -4.42 -25.15
N CYS A 206 -11.75 -3.09 -25.27
CA CYS A 206 -12.37 -2.13 -24.36
C CYS A 206 -13.33 -1.25 -25.14
N GLU A 207 -14.62 -1.33 -24.82
CA GLU A 207 -15.71 -0.77 -25.63
C GLU A 207 -16.08 0.65 -25.23
N MET A 208 -15.73 1.07 -24.01
CA MET A 208 -16.06 2.40 -23.50
C MET A 208 -15.09 2.85 -22.41
N VAL A 209 -14.56 4.05 -22.56
CA VAL A 209 -13.70 4.74 -21.60
C VAL A 209 -14.33 6.08 -21.25
N VAL A 210 -14.84 6.19 -20.01
CA VAL A 210 -15.33 7.45 -19.44
C VAL A 210 -14.25 8.03 -18.55
N VAL A 211 -13.86 9.27 -18.81
CA VAL A 211 -12.89 10.01 -18.01
C VAL A 211 -13.56 11.25 -17.41
N ILE A 212 -13.39 11.43 -16.10
CA ILE A 212 -13.78 12.65 -15.40
C ILE A 212 -12.52 13.31 -14.85
N GLU A 213 -12.22 14.52 -15.33
CA GLU A 213 -10.90 15.14 -15.16
C GLU A 213 -10.96 16.67 -15.26
N ASN A 214 -9.98 17.36 -14.66
CA ASN A 214 -9.86 18.82 -14.71
C ASN A 214 -9.09 19.33 -15.94
N PHE A 215 -8.23 18.48 -16.51
CA PHE A 215 -7.28 18.79 -17.58
C PHE A 215 -7.29 17.73 -18.70
N MET A 216 -6.84 18.11 -19.90
CA MET A 216 -6.61 17.13 -20.99
C MET A 216 -5.31 16.34 -20.75
N THR A 217 -5.33 15.44 -19.77
CA THR A 217 -4.20 14.57 -19.40
C THR A 217 -3.94 13.49 -20.47
N SER A 218 -2.82 12.76 -20.37
CA SER A 218 -2.56 11.61 -21.25
C SER A 218 -3.67 10.56 -21.16
N SER A 219 -4.19 10.25 -19.97
CA SER A 219 -5.37 9.39 -19.82
C SER A 219 -6.62 9.97 -20.47
N ALA A 220 -6.89 11.28 -20.32
CA ALA A 220 -8.08 11.92 -20.89
C ALA A 220 -8.15 11.83 -22.42
N LYS A 221 -7.01 11.71 -23.11
CA LYS A 221 -6.94 11.52 -24.56
C LYS A 221 -7.46 10.15 -25.04
N TYR A 222 -7.61 9.18 -24.14
CA TYR A 222 -8.20 7.87 -24.44
C TYR A 222 -9.70 7.82 -24.13
N ALA A 223 -10.30 8.91 -23.68
CA ALA A 223 -11.70 8.94 -23.33
C ALA A 223 -12.59 8.94 -24.57
N ASP A 224 -13.58 8.05 -24.60
CA ASP A 224 -14.73 8.16 -25.50
C ASP A 224 -15.67 9.27 -25.02
N ILE A 225 -15.79 9.41 -23.69
CA ILE A 225 -16.53 10.48 -23.03
C ILE A 225 -15.63 11.15 -22.00
N LEU A 226 -15.36 12.43 -22.21
CA LEU A 226 -14.63 13.28 -21.27
C LEU A 226 -15.58 14.27 -20.59
N LEU A 227 -15.69 14.18 -19.26
CA LEU A 227 -16.53 15.08 -18.46
C LEU A 227 -15.63 16.02 -17.62
N PRO A 228 -15.74 17.35 -17.80
CA PRO A 228 -14.87 18.30 -17.12
C PRO A 228 -15.36 18.60 -15.68
N ASP A 229 -14.56 18.23 -14.68
CA ASP A 229 -14.85 18.47 -13.26
C ASP A 229 -14.33 19.85 -12.78
N LEU A 230 -14.87 20.30 -11.65
CA LEU A 230 -14.35 21.45 -10.91
C LEU A 230 -13.06 21.11 -10.18
N MET A 231 -12.09 22.03 -10.25
CA MET A 231 -10.91 21.99 -9.40
C MET A 231 -11.30 22.29 -7.96
N THR A 232 -10.47 21.85 -7.02
CA THR A 232 -10.67 22.12 -5.58
C THR A 232 -10.77 23.62 -5.28
N VAL A 233 -10.11 24.48 -6.07
CA VAL A 233 -10.16 25.95 -5.91
C VAL A 233 -11.43 26.62 -6.45
N GLU A 234 -12.32 25.86 -7.08
CA GLU A 234 -13.57 26.33 -7.70
C GLU A 234 -14.82 25.97 -6.86
N GLN A 235 -14.65 25.29 -5.72
CA GLN A 235 -15.77 24.79 -4.92
C GLN A 235 -15.48 24.80 -3.41
N GLU A 236 -16.53 24.65 -2.60
CA GLU A 236 -16.41 24.46 -1.15
C GLU A 236 -16.25 22.98 -0.82
N ASP A 237 -15.35 22.68 0.12
CA ASP A 237 -15.19 21.34 0.69
C ASP A 237 -14.50 21.41 2.06
N ILE A 238 -14.59 20.35 2.85
CA ILE A 238 -13.90 20.19 4.13
C ILE A 238 -12.96 19.01 4.03
N ILE A 239 -11.65 19.27 4.08
CA ILE A 239 -10.62 18.24 3.99
C ILE A 239 -9.74 18.19 5.25
N PRO A 240 -9.28 17.00 5.65
CA PRO A 240 -8.21 16.90 6.63
C PRO A 240 -6.86 17.26 5.99
N ASN A 241 -5.83 17.54 6.80
CA ASN A 241 -4.45 17.53 6.31
C ASN A 241 -4.00 16.13 5.87
N ASP A 242 -2.97 16.11 5.03
CA ASP A 242 -2.13 14.94 4.77
C ASP A 242 -0.72 15.17 5.37
N TYR A 243 -0.25 14.23 6.20
CA TYR A 243 1.10 14.16 6.78
C TYR A 243 1.64 15.41 7.52
N ALA A 244 1.06 15.80 8.66
CA ALA A 244 1.61 16.88 9.50
C ALA A 244 2.05 16.42 10.90
N GLY A 245 2.57 15.20 10.98
CA GLY A 245 3.14 14.63 12.20
C GLY A 245 2.11 14.56 13.33
N ASN A 246 2.37 15.23 14.45
CA ASN A 246 1.46 15.26 15.60
C ASN A 246 0.46 16.42 15.58
N MET A 247 0.32 17.14 14.46
CA MET A 247 -0.65 18.22 14.28
C MET A 247 -1.71 17.81 13.27
N GLY A 248 -2.97 17.76 13.69
CA GLY A 248 -4.11 17.56 12.81
C GLY A 248 -4.66 18.89 12.33
N TYR A 249 -5.13 18.94 11.10
CA TYR A 249 -5.76 20.12 10.51
C TYR A 249 -7.10 19.72 9.92
N LEU A 250 -8.02 20.66 9.95
CA LEU A 250 -9.24 20.65 9.17
C LEU A 250 -9.27 21.94 8.35
N ILE A 251 -9.35 21.81 7.04
CA ILE A 251 -9.34 22.92 6.10
C ILE A 251 -10.73 23.03 5.51
N PHE A 252 -11.37 24.17 5.71
CA PHE A 252 -12.57 24.56 5.00
C PHE A 252 -12.14 25.33 3.75
N ILE A 253 -12.18 24.64 2.62
CA ILE A 253 -11.85 25.22 1.32
C ILE A 253 -13.04 26.05 0.87
N GLN A 254 -12.75 27.26 0.38
CA GLN A 254 -13.72 28.14 -0.25
C GLN A 254 -13.23 28.47 -1.67
N PRO A 255 -14.15 28.66 -2.63
CA PRO A 255 -13.79 28.95 -4.00
C PRO A 255 -12.94 30.23 -4.07
N ALA A 256 -11.70 30.09 -4.52
CA ALA A 256 -10.84 31.23 -4.85
C ALA A 256 -11.17 31.81 -6.23
N THR A 257 -11.91 31.05 -7.05
CA THR A 257 -12.41 31.49 -8.35
C THR A 257 -13.74 30.81 -8.68
N THR A 258 -14.44 31.34 -9.69
CA THR A 258 -15.66 30.75 -10.21
C THR A 258 -15.37 29.55 -11.11
N ALA A 259 -16.31 28.60 -11.20
CA ALA A 259 -16.32 27.55 -12.20
C ALA A 259 -16.08 28.13 -13.61
N LYS A 260 -15.11 27.56 -14.34
CA LYS A 260 -14.81 27.98 -15.71
C LYS A 260 -15.52 27.11 -16.74
N PHE A 261 -15.94 27.72 -17.84
CA PHE A 261 -16.54 27.05 -18.99
C PHE A 261 -17.76 26.22 -18.59
N GLU A 262 -17.85 24.98 -19.08
CA GLU A 262 -18.95 24.05 -18.84
C GLU A 262 -18.68 23.07 -17.68
N ARG A 263 -17.64 23.30 -16.89
CA ARG A 263 -17.28 22.43 -15.77
C ARG A 263 -18.43 22.29 -14.77
N LYS A 264 -18.62 21.07 -14.26
CA LYS A 264 -19.62 20.75 -13.25
C LYS A 264 -18.96 19.91 -12.16
N PRO A 265 -19.32 20.08 -10.87
CA PRO A 265 -18.76 19.26 -9.81
C PRO A 265 -19.15 17.80 -9.98
N ILE A 266 -18.26 16.88 -9.61
CA ILE A 266 -18.49 15.44 -9.66
C ILE A 266 -19.81 15.02 -9.01
N TYR A 267 -20.23 15.66 -7.91
CA TYR A 267 -21.52 15.37 -7.28
C TYR A 267 -22.68 15.63 -8.24
N TRP A 268 -22.68 16.78 -8.93
CA TRP A 268 -23.70 17.11 -9.93
C TRP A 268 -23.68 16.12 -11.10
N ILE A 269 -22.48 15.78 -11.60
CA ILE A 269 -22.32 14.82 -12.70
C ILE A 269 -22.94 13.48 -12.32
N LEU A 270 -22.61 12.95 -11.14
CA LEU A 270 -23.13 11.68 -10.65
C LEU A 270 -24.62 11.74 -10.29
N SER A 271 -25.14 12.88 -9.82
CA SER A 271 -26.59 13.08 -9.65
C SER A 271 -27.32 12.99 -10.99
N GLU A 272 -26.80 13.60 -12.05
CA GLU A 272 -27.42 13.55 -13.39
C GLU A 272 -27.35 12.15 -14.02
N VAL A 273 -26.28 11.38 -13.73
CA VAL A 273 -26.20 9.96 -14.08
C VAL A 273 -27.26 9.17 -13.32
N ALA A 274 -27.34 9.34 -11.98
CA ALA A 274 -28.31 8.65 -11.14
C ALA A 274 -29.75 8.93 -11.59
N LYS A 275 -30.06 10.18 -11.96
CA LYS A 275 -31.36 10.58 -12.52
C LYS A 275 -31.71 9.84 -13.82
N ARG A 276 -30.73 9.63 -14.71
CA ARG A 276 -30.92 8.88 -15.96
C ARG A 276 -31.09 7.37 -15.73
N LEU A 277 -30.54 6.85 -14.62
CA LEU A 277 -30.75 5.46 -14.20
C LEU A 277 -32.12 5.24 -13.52
N GLY A 278 -32.79 6.31 -13.07
CA GLY A 278 -34.16 6.30 -12.56
C GLY A 278 -34.34 7.09 -11.27
N ASP A 279 -35.58 7.50 -10.99
CA ASP A 279 -35.91 8.37 -9.85
C ASP A 279 -35.55 7.75 -8.48
N ASP A 280 -35.72 6.43 -8.33
CA ASP A 280 -35.31 5.70 -7.11
C ASP A 280 -33.79 5.78 -6.88
N VAL A 281 -33.00 5.61 -7.95
CA VAL A 281 -31.54 5.68 -7.89
C VAL A 281 -31.08 7.10 -7.56
N HIS A 282 -31.69 8.10 -8.20
CA HIS A 282 -31.43 9.51 -7.90
C HIS A 282 -31.74 9.88 -6.45
N GLN A 283 -32.90 9.44 -5.93
CA GLN A 283 -33.28 9.71 -4.56
C GLN A 283 -32.34 9.03 -3.56
N ARG A 284 -31.93 7.78 -3.81
CA ARG A 284 -30.98 7.05 -2.96
C ARG A 284 -29.57 7.64 -3.01
N PHE A 285 -29.14 8.13 -4.17
CA PHE A 285 -27.82 8.75 -4.33
C PHE A 285 -27.76 10.12 -3.65
N THR A 286 -28.76 10.97 -3.87
CA THR A 286 -28.76 12.35 -3.37
C THR A 286 -29.28 12.47 -1.94
N GLU A 287 -30.14 11.54 -1.51
CA GLU A 287 -30.98 11.66 -0.32
C GLU A 287 -31.74 13.00 -0.25
N GLY A 288 -32.05 13.58 -1.41
CA GLY A 288 -32.68 14.91 -1.50
C GLY A 288 -31.77 16.08 -1.10
N ARG A 289 -30.46 15.87 -0.92
CA ARG A 289 -29.49 16.91 -0.55
C ARG A 289 -28.73 17.44 -1.76
N THR A 290 -28.43 18.73 -1.75
CA THR A 290 -27.39 19.33 -2.59
C THR A 290 -26.00 19.01 -2.04
N GLN A 291 -24.94 19.26 -2.82
CA GLN A 291 -23.55 19.10 -2.35
C GLN A 291 -23.27 19.95 -1.09
N GLU A 292 -23.77 21.19 -1.06
CA GLU A 292 -23.64 22.08 0.12
C GLU A 292 -24.35 21.50 1.36
N GLN A 293 -25.56 20.97 1.17
CA GLN A 293 -26.32 20.34 2.25
C GLN A 293 -25.64 19.06 2.75
N TRP A 294 -24.99 18.31 1.87
CA TRP A 294 -24.13 17.19 2.27
C TRP A 294 -22.97 17.64 3.14
N LEU A 295 -22.29 18.72 2.76
CA LEU A 295 -21.16 19.26 3.53
C LEU A 295 -21.60 19.67 4.95
N GLN A 296 -22.71 20.40 5.07
CA GLN A 296 -23.29 20.79 6.36
C GLN A 296 -23.72 19.57 7.19
N TYR A 297 -24.39 18.59 6.56
CA TYR A 297 -24.86 17.38 7.24
C TYR A 297 -23.70 16.53 7.79
N LEU A 298 -22.67 16.29 6.97
CA LEU A 298 -21.50 15.52 7.37
C LEU A 298 -20.71 16.25 8.46
N TYR A 299 -20.57 17.57 8.36
CA TYR A 299 -19.92 18.36 9.40
C TYR A 299 -20.68 18.34 10.73
N ALA A 300 -22.01 18.43 10.70
CA ALA A 300 -22.83 18.31 11.91
C ALA A 300 -22.63 16.97 12.61
N LYS A 301 -22.47 15.87 11.85
CA LYS A 301 -22.11 14.56 12.40
C LYS A 301 -20.71 14.55 13.01
N MET A 302 -19.75 15.27 12.43
CA MET A 302 -18.42 15.43 13.02
C MET A 302 -18.50 16.15 14.37
N VAL A 303 -19.18 17.29 14.44
CA VAL A 303 -19.37 18.06 15.68
C VAL A 303 -20.09 17.24 16.76
N ALA A 304 -21.07 16.42 16.38
CA ALA A 304 -21.75 15.53 17.33
C ALA A 304 -20.82 14.46 17.93
N LYS A 305 -19.81 13.99 17.17
CA LYS A 305 -18.80 13.02 17.64
C LYS A 305 -17.66 13.70 18.40
N ASP A 306 -17.34 14.94 18.06
CA ASP A 306 -16.24 15.71 18.59
C ASP A 306 -16.68 17.16 18.87
N PRO A 307 -17.27 17.42 20.06
CA PRO A 307 -17.80 18.74 20.41
C PRO A 307 -16.74 19.84 20.54
N ALA A 308 -15.45 19.50 20.45
CA ALA A 308 -14.37 20.49 20.45
C ALA A 308 -14.13 21.12 19.07
N LEU A 309 -14.78 20.62 18.02
CA LEU A 309 -14.78 21.24 16.70
C LEU A 309 -15.59 22.55 16.71
N PRO A 310 -15.15 23.59 16.00
CA PRO A 310 -15.88 24.85 15.89
C PRO A 310 -17.24 24.66 15.20
N GLY A 311 -18.14 25.64 15.32
CA GLY A 311 -19.38 25.65 14.52
C GLY A 311 -19.08 25.71 13.01
N TYR A 312 -20.03 25.31 12.15
CA TYR A 312 -19.81 25.28 10.69
C TYR A 312 -19.38 26.65 10.13
N ASP A 313 -20.13 27.70 10.46
CA ASP A 313 -19.85 29.07 10.00
C ASP A 313 -18.56 29.62 10.62
N GLU A 314 -18.23 29.20 11.85
CA GLU A 314 -16.99 29.55 12.51
C GLU A 314 -15.79 28.89 11.80
N LEU A 315 -15.86 27.59 11.51
CA LEU A 315 -14.85 26.88 10.73
C LEU A 315 -14.66 27.53 9.35
N LYS A 316 -15.76 27.83 8.66
CA LYS A 316 -15.74 28.51 7.35
C LYS A 316 -15.03 29.86 7.42
N LYS A 317 -15.30 30.65 8.47
CA LYS A 317 -14.63 31.93 8.70
C LYS A 317 -13.15 31.78 9.07
N MET A 318 -12.80 30.76 9.86
CA MET A 318 -11.41 30.46 10.24
C MET A 318 -10.58 29.97 9.06
N GLY A 319 -11.20 29.22 8.13
CA GLY A 319 -10.55 28.56 7.00
C GLY A 319 -9.74 27.32 7.40
N ILE A 320 -8.94 27.41 8.48
CA ILE A 320 -8.12 26.30 8.98
C ILE A 320 -8.27 26.17 10.50
N TYR A 321 -8.73 25.01 10.94
CA TYR A 321 -8.68 24.59 12.34
C TYR A 321 -7.50 23.63 12.55
N LYS A 322 -6.78 23.78 13.67
CA LYS A 322 -5.61 22.94 13.99
C LYS A 322 -5.75 22.37 15.40
N ARG A 323 -5.35 21.12 15.56
CA ARG A 323 -5.34 20.44 16.86
C ARG A 323 -4.12 19.52 16.96
N LYS A 324 -3.33 19.70 18.01
CA LYS A 324 -2.26 18.75 18.34
C LYS A 324 -2.88 17.42 18.79
N ASP A 325 -2.24 16.31 18.46
CA ASP A 325 -2.69 14.98 18.88
C ASP A 325 -2.96 14.97 20.40
N PRO A 326 -4.22 14.76 20.83
CA PRO A 326 -4.56 14.76 22.25
C PRO A 326 -3.94 13.58 22.99
N ASN A 327 -3.56 12.50 22.30
CA ASN A 327 -2.91 11.33 22.88
C ASN A 327 -1.38 11.47 22.95
N GLY A 328 -0.81 12.53 22.37
CA GLY A 328 0.62 12.80 22.41
C GLY A 328 1.45 11.80 21.60
N HIS A 329 2.48 11.23 22.21
CA HIS A 329 3.40 10.33 21.51
C HIS A 329 2.81 8.92 21.39
N PHE A 330 2.81 8.38 20.19
CA PHE A 330 2.36 7.02 19.89
C PHE A 330 3.55 6.09 19.62
N VAL A 331 3.51 4.89 20.22
CA VAL A 331 4.48 3.81 19.97
C VAL A 331 3.72 2.59 19.47
N ALA A 332 3.91 2.27 18.19
CA ALA A 332 3.28 1.10 17.58
C ALA A 332 3.66 -0.19 18.33
N TYR A 333 2.68 -1.06 18.58
CA TYR A 333 2.86 -2.35 19.26
C TYR A 333 3.40 -2.27 20.71
N ARG A 334 3.33 -1.11 21.37
CA ARG A 334 3.73 -0.97 22.79
C ARG A 334 2.99 -1.96 23.69
N ASP A 335 1.69 -2.11 23.52
CA ASP A 335 0.88 -2.94 24.40
C ASP A 335 1.17 -4.44 24.17
N PHE A 336 1.36 -4.86 22.92
CA PHE A 336 1.89 -6.19 22.57
C PHE A 336 3.28 -6.44 23.18
N ARG A 337 4.18 -5.45 23.13
CA ARG A 337 5.52 -5.57 23.71
C ARG A 337 5.46 -5.72 25.24
N ARG A 338 4.54 -5.04 25.90
CA ARG A 338 4.33 -5.13 27.36
C ARG A 338 3.74 -6.48 27.76
N ASP A 339 2.68 -6.90 27.09
CA ASP A 339 1.94 -8.12 27.39
C ASP A 339 1.38 -8.75 26.09
N PRO A 340 2.14 -9.67 25.46
CA PRO A 340 1.75 -10.26 24.17
C PRO A 340 0.61 -11.27 24.29
N GLU A 341 0.33 -11.79 25.49
CA GLU A 341 -0.78 -12.73 25.72
C GLU A 341 -2.11 -11.97 25.82
N ALA A 342 -2.11 -10.85 26.54
CA ALA A 342 -3.30 -9.99 26.63
C ALA A 342 -3.52 -9.13 25.38
N ASN A 343 -2.46 -8.84 24.61
CA ASN A 343 -2.50 -7.98 23.43
C ASN A 343 -1.89 -8.66 22.20
N PRO A 344 -2.38 -9.84 21.77
CA PRO A 344 -1.81 -10.57 20.65
C PRO A 344 -1.96 -9.79 19.35
N LEU A 345 -1.02 -9.99 18.43
CA LEU A 345 -1.15 -9.50 17.05
C LEU A 345 -2.29 -10.22 16.33
N LYS A 346 -2.77 -9.65 15.22
CA LYS A 346 -3.83 -10.26 14.40
C LYS A 346 -3.32 -11.37 13.47
N THR A 347 -2.08 -11.80 13.66
CA THR A 347 -1.50 -12.94 12.96
C THR A 347 -2.07 -14.25 13.51
N PRO A 348 -2.08 -15.35 12.73
CA PRO A 348 -2.55 -16.65 13.21
C PRO A 348 -1.93 -17.09 14.55
N SER A 349 -0.64 -16.82 14.75
CA SER A 349 0.07 -17.15 16.00
C SER A 349 -0.08 -16.14 17.13
N GLY A 350 -0.69 -14.98 16.90
CA GLY A 350 -0.69 -13.86 17.85
C GLY A 350 0.66 -13.16 18.02
N LYS A 351 1.71 -13.59 17.29
CA LYS A 351 3.09 -13.08 17.38
C LYS A 351 3.59 -12.54 16.03
N ILE A 352 4.81 -12.00 16.00
CA ILE A 352 5.46 -11.59 14.76
C ILE A 352 5.86 -12.84 13.97
N GLU A 353 5.25 -13.06 12.80
CA GLU A 353 5.55 -14.23 11.96
C GLU A 353 6.72 -13.92 11.01
N ILE A 354 7.93 -14.33 11.40
CA ILE A 354 9.11 -14.25 10.53
C ILE A 354 8.98 -15.32 9.43
N TYR A 355 8.64 -16.54 9.84
CA TYR A 355 8.15 -17.60 8.96
C TYR A 355 6.62 -17.57 8.92
N SER A 356 6.03 -17.57 7.73
CA SER A 356 4.57 -17.62 7.57
C SER A 356 4.13 -18.91 6.87
N SER A 357 3.49 -19.82 7.60
CA SER A 357 2.89 -21.04 7.05
C SER A 357 1.87 -20.75 5.95
N ARG A 358 1.13 -19.64 6.08
CA ARG A 358 0.20 -19.19 5.03
C ARG A 358 0.91 -18.86 3.72
N LEU A 359 2.11 -18.26 3.77
CA LEU A 359 2.88 -17.98 2.56
C LEU A 359 3.52 -19.25 1.99
N ALA A 360 3.94 -20.21 2.83
CA ALA A 360 4.36 -21.53 2.36
C ALA A 360 3.23 -22.24 1.59
N ASP A 361 2.03 -22.22 2.15
CA ASP A 361 0.81 -22.76 1.54
C ASP A 361 0.49 -22.11 0.18
N ILE A 362 0.62 -20.79 0.10
CA ILE A 362 0.41 -20.05 -1.15
C ILE A 362 1.48 -20.44 -2.16
N ALA A 363 2.75 -20.41 -1.79
CA ALA A 363 3.88 -20.77 -2.66
C ALA A 363 3.75 -22.21 -3.22
N ALA A 364 3.19 -23.13 -2.46
CA ALA A 364 3.00 -24.52 -2.88
C ALA A 364 1.80 -24.73 -3.83
N ARG A 365 0.83 -23.82 -3.85
CA ARG A 365 -0.45 -24.00 -4.58
C ARG A 365 -0.61 -23.06 -5.77
N TRP A 366 0.04 -21.89 -5.72
CA TRP A 366 -0.10 -20.87 -6.75
C TRP A 366 0.75 -21.23 -7.97
N GLN A 367 0.26 -20.81 -9.15
CA GLN A 367 0.98 -20.93 -10.40
C GLN A 367 1.79 -19.66 -10.58
N LEU A 368 3.07 -19.73 -10.22
CA LEU A 368 4.00 -18.59 -10.27
C LEU A 368 4.85 -18.69 -11.53
N GLU A 369 5.08 -17.55 -12.17
CA GLU A 369 6.10 -17.43 -13.21
C GLU A 369 7.50 -17.61 -12.63
N LYS A 370 8.49 -17.88 -13.48
CA LYS A 370 9.86 -18.24 -13.06
C LYS A 370 10.51 -17.22 -12.13
N ASP A 371 10.18 -15.94 -12.32
CA ASP A 371 10.72 -14.77 -11.63
C ASP A 371 9.81 -14.23 -10.51
N GLU A 372 8.64 -14.87 -10.30
CA GLU A 372 7.73 -14.56 -9.21
C GLU A 372 8.04 -15.45 -7.99
N VAL A 373 8.33 -14.82 -6.85
CA VAL A 373 8.74 -15.54 -5.64
C VAL A 373 7.84 -15.20 -4.46
N ILE A 374 7.01 -16.16 -4.08
CA ILE A 374 6.33 -16.17 -2.78
C ILE A 374 7.09 -17.14 -1.87
N ASN A 375 7.49 -16.67 -0.69
CA ASN A 375 8.26 -17.50 0.24
C ASN A 375 7.82 -17.26 1.70
N PRO A 376 7.79 -18.30 2.55
CA PRO A 376 7.49 -18.13 3.97
C PRO A 376 8.49 -17.24 4.72
N LEU A 377 9.71 -17.05 4.21
CA LEU A 377 10.73 -16.16 4.75
C LEU A 377 10.98 -14.95 3.82
N PRO A 378 11.57 -13.86 4.33
CA PRO A 378 12.13 -12.80 3.49
C PRO A 378 13.45 -13.26 2.84
N VAL A 379 13.32 -14.06 1.79
CA VAL A 379 14.46 -14.57 1.01
C VAL A 379 14.93 -13.53 -0.01
N TYR A 380 16.13 -13.75 -0.53
CA TYR A 380 16.68 -13.02 -1.66
C TYR A 380 16.18 -13.72 -2.92
N ALA A 381 15.50 -12.97 -3.78
CA ALA A 381 15.11 -13.41 -5.10
C ALA A 381 15.84 -12.52 -6.12
N SER A 382 16.51 -13.14 -7.09
CA SER A 382 16.87 -12.42 -8.32
C SER A 382 15.57 -12.18 -9.11
N THR A 383 15.49 -11.04 -9.78
CA THR A 383 14.31 -10.58 -10.51
C THR A 383 14.70 -10.31 -11.97
N PHE A 384 13.69 -10.28 -12.84
CA PHE A 384 13.87 -9.70 -14.18
C PHE A 384 14.49 -8.30 -14.09
N GLU A 385 15.32 -7.96 -15.07
CA GLU A 385 16.06 -6.69 -15.12
C GLU A 385 16.86 -6.39 -13.85
N GLY A 386 17.26 -7.45 -13.12
CA GLY A 386 18.08 -7.40 -11.92
C GLY A 386 19.58 -7.32 -12.23
N TRP A 387 20.40 -7.33 -11.17
CA TRP A 387 21.86 -7.17 -11.28
C TRP A 387 22.55 -8.27 -12.11
N ASP A 388 21.99 -9.47 -12.12
CA ASP A 388 22.44 -10.68 -12.82
C ASP A 388 21.63 -11.01 -14.07
N ASP A 389 20.73 -10.12 -14.49
CA ASP A 389 19.96 -10.31 -15.72
C ASP A 389 20.87 -10.19 -16.96
N PRO A 390 20.84 -11.16 -17.91
CA PRO A 390 21.61 -11.09 -19.15
C PRO A 390 21.34 -9.84 -20.00
N LEU A 391 20.14 -9.27 -19.93
CA LEU A 391 19.76 -8.04 -20.65
C LEU A 391 20.62 -6.85 -20.26
N ARG A 392 21.26 -6.88 -19.09
CA ARG A 392 22.19 -5.85 -18.65
C ARG A 392 23.40 -5.69 -19.57
N SER A 393 23.74 -6.70 -20.37
CA SER A 393 24.77 -6.57 -21.42
C SER A 393 24.37 -5.63 -22.54
N GLN A 394 23.06 -5.48 -22.79
CA GLN A 394 22.48 -4.59 -23.78
C GLN A 394 21.99 -3.28 -23.16
N PHE A 395 21.37 -3.35 -21.98
CA PHE A 395 20.84 -2.23 -21.20
C PHE A 395 21.60 -2.09 -19.88
N PRO A 396 22.81 -1.50 -19.88
CA PRO A 396 23.71 -1.54 -18.72
C PRO A 396 23.31 -0.61 -17.56
N LEU A 397 22.33 0.27 -17.77
CA LEU A 397 21.89 1.26 -16.80
C LEU A 397 20.57 0.81 -16.15
N GLN A 398 20.54 0.76 -14.82
CA GLN A 398 19.29 0.58 -14.08
C GLN A 398 18.55 1.92 -13.98
N MET A 399 17.30 1.96 -14.40
CA MET A 399 16.43 3.13 -14.24
C MET A 399 15.51 2.91 -13.03
N PHE A 400 15.44 3.92 -12.16
CA PHE A 400 14.51 3.94 -11.03
C PHE A 400 13.55 5.13 -11.19
N GLY A 401 12.24 4.85 -11.19
CA GLY A 401 11.20 5.87 -11.19
C GLY A 401 10.87 6.30 -9.76
N PHE A 402 11.39 7.45 -9.33
CA PHE A 402 11.00 8.06 -8.06
C PHE A 402 9.77 8.96 -8.24
N HIS A 403 9.11 9.31 -7.12
CA HIS A 403 8.02 10.28 -7.09
C HIS A 403 8.51 11.71 -7.34
#